data_AF-A0A961P9Z4-F1
#
_entry.id   AF-A0A961P9Z4-F1
#
_cell.length_a   1.000
_cell.length_b   1.000
_cell.length_c   1.000
_cell.angle_alpha   90.00
_cell.angle_beta   90.00
_cell.angle_gamma   90.00
#
_symmetry.space_group_name_H-M   'P 1'
#
loop_
_entity.id
_entity.type
_entity.pdbx_description
1 polymer ?
#
loop_
_entity_poly.entity_id
_entity_poly.type
_entity_poly.pdbx_seq_one_letter_code
_entity_poly.pdbx_strand_id
1 'polypeptide(L)'
;MTPSRHMPPRVSAADAPAFAPVFAPGLVFGFVVLGVLTLGRAWLHSPLLGAGLTFILFVAFWETRRDTRLRDEFLKTRAREATAQDICRFARNFDRRTVDPWVIRAVYEELADDFSTPEGRFAPRAEDHLFRDLRLDPDDLDLDMGPAIAKRIGRSLDLCEENPFEGKVETVADLVLFLNGQPRTGPVGLSSR
;
A
#
# COMPACT_ATOMS: atom_id res chain seq x y z
N MET A 1 -1.84 -25.31 -23.64
CA MET A 1 -2.91 -24.50 -23.01
C MET A 1 -2.63 -23.04 -23.33
N THR A 2 -3.50 -22.41 -24.11
CA THR A 2 -3.40 -20.96 -24.36
C THR A 2 -3.75 -20.26 -23.05
N PRO A 3 -2.84 -19.46 -22.45
CA PRO A 3 -3.20 -18.74 -21.23
C PRO A 3 -4.40 -17.85 -21.55
N SER A 4 -5.40 -17.86 -20.67
CA SER A 4 -6.57 -17.00 -20.75
C SER A 4 -6.11 -15.57 -21.06
N ARG A 5 -6.62 -14.97 -22.14
CA ARG A 5 -6.35 -13.56 -22.48
C ARG A 5 -7.05 -12.59 -21.50
N HIS A 6 -7.81 -13.12 -20.55
CA HIS A 6 -8.55 -12.35 -19.58
C HIS A 6 -7.73 -12.24 -18.30
N MET A 7 -7.34 -11.01 -17.97
CA MET A 7 -6.78 -10.70 -16.66
C MET A 7 -7.84 -10.99 -15.61
N PRO A 8 -7.52 -11.73 -14.52
CA PRO A 8 -8.48 -11.93 -13.45
C PRO A 8 -8.91 -10.55 -12.91
N PRO A 9 -10.24 -10.37 -12.70
CA PRO A 9 -10.73 -9.13 -12.12
C PRO A 9 -10.06 -8.93 -10.77
N ARG A 10 -9.85 -7.66 -10.41
CA ARG A 10 -9.42 -7.31 -9.07
C ARG A 10 -10.40 -7.94 -8.08
N VAL A 11 -9.88 -8.64 -7.09
CA VAL A 11 -10.65 -8.92 -5.88
C VAL A 11 -10.52 -7.66 -5.06
N SER A 12 -11.51 -6.77 -5.13
CA SER A 12 -11.48 -5.54 -4.32
C SER A 12 -11.31 -5.95 -2.85
N ALA A 13 -10.53 -5.18 -2.09
CA ALA A 13 -10.52 -5.30 -0.63
C ALA A 13 -11.94 -5.11 -0.01
N ALA A 14 -12.90 -4.59 -0.79
CA ALA A 14 -14.32 -4.55 -0.48
C ALA A 14 -15.02 -5.93 -0.50
N ASP A 15 -14.48 -6.93 -1.23
CA ASP A 15 -15.03 -8.28 -1.36
C ASP A 15 -14.26 -9.33 -0.54
N ALA A 16 -13.05 -9.01 -0.09
CA ALA A 16 -12.46 -9.71 1.04
C ALA A 16 -13.41 -9.52 2.23
N PRO A 17 -13.65 -10.53 3.10
CA PRO A 17 -14.27 -10.23 4.38
C PRO A 17 -13.36 -9.16 4.97
N ALA A 18 -13.90 -7.94 5.13
CA ALA A 18 -13.18 -6.92 5.84
C ALA A 18 -12.81 -7.60 7.16
N PHE A 19 -11.53 -7.94 7.33
CA PHE A 19 -10.91 -7.79 8.62
C PHE A 19 -10.90 -6.28 8.87
N ALA A 20 -12.11 -5.69 8.95
CA ALA A 20 -12.37 -4.58 9.81
C ALA A 20 -11.70 -5.05 11.08
N PRO A 21 -10.62 -4.39 11.52
CA PRO A 21 -10.09 -4.76 12.80
C PRO A 21 -11.30 -4.58 13.71
N VAL A 22 -11.82 -5.69 14.23
CA VAL A 22 -12.79 -5.65 15.31
C VAL A 22 -11.95 -5.26 16.53
N PHE A 23 -11.27 -4.12 16.46
CA PHE A 23 -11.15 -3.26 17.60
C PHE A 23 -12.60 -2.96 17.93
N ALA A 24 -13.18 -3.83 18.76
CA ALA A 24 -14.46 -3.57 19.38
C ALA A 24 -14.38 -2.10 19.83
N PRO A 25 -15.32 -1.22 19.48
CA PRO A 25 -15.20 0.19 19.82
C PRO A 25 -14.96 0.39 21.33
N GLY A 26 -15.37 -0.57 22.16
CA GLY A 26 -15.02 -0.65 23.58
C GLY A 26 -13.54 -0.91 23.90
N LEU A 27 -12.77 -1.60 23.07
CA LEU A 27 -11.34 -1.85 23.22
C LEU A 27 -10.52 -0.60 22.85
N VAL A 28 -10.87 0.11 21.77
CA VAL A 28 -10.28 1.43 21.46
C VAL A 28 -10.60 2.43 22.56
N PHE A 29 -11.87 2.50 22.98
CA PHE A 29 -12.29 3.35 24.09
C PHE A 29 -11.56 2.99 25.39
N GLY A 30 -11.36 1.70 25.66
CA GLY A 30 -10.60 1.21 26.80
C GLY A 30 -9.14 1.70 26.79
N PHE A 31 -8.46 1.63 25.64
CA PHE A 31 -7.10 2.17 25.51
C PHE A 31 -7.05 3.70 25.65
N VAL A 32 -8.04 4.41 25.12
CA VAL A 32 -8.14 5.87 25.28
C VAL A 32 -8.34 6.24 26.76
N VAL A 33 -9.27 5.58 27.46
CA VAL A 33 -9.51 5.80 28.88
C VAL A 33 -8.27 5.46 29.70
N LEU A 34 -7.61 4.34 29.43
CA LEU A 34 -6.35 3.96 30.08
C LEU A 34 -5.24 4.99 29.82
N GLY A 35 -5.13 5.50 28.60
CA GLY A 35 -4.23 6.58 28.23
C GLY A 35 -4.50 7.86 29.02
N VAL A 36 -5.76 8.26 29.15
CA VAL A 36 -6.15 9.46 29.93
C VAL A 36 -5.86 9.26 31.42
N LEU A 37 -6.14 8.08 31.97
CA LEU A 37 -5.88 7.76 33.38
C LEU A 37 -4.39 7.71 33.71
N THR A 38 -3.56 7.12 32.83
CA THR A 38 -2.09 7.09 32.99
C THR A 38 -1.49 8.49 32.88
N LEU A 39 -1.97 9.30 31.94
CA LEU A 39 -1.58 10.70 31.79
C LEU A 39 -1.95 11.51 33.05
N GLY A 40 -3.19 11.40 33.52
CA GLY A 40 -3.66 12.08 34.74
C GLY A 40 -2.87 11.66 35.98
N ARG A 41 -2.58 10.36 36.13
CA ARG A 41 -1.76 9.83 37.22
C ARG A 41 -0.31 10.32 37.15
N ALA A 42 0.27 10.44 35.95
CA ALA A 42 1.59 11.01 35.76
C ALA A 42 1.66 12.47 36.22
N TRP A 43 0.63 13.28 35.90
CA TRP A 43 0.52 14.66 36.37
C TRP A 43 0.41 14.80 37.89
N LEU A 44 -0.29 13.87 38.57
CA LEU A 44 -0.40 13.88 40.03
C LEU A 44 0.91 13.55 40.75
N HIS A 45 1.71 12.61 40.23
CA HIS A 45 2.94 12.17 40.90
C HIS A 45 4.18 12.97 40.49
N SER A 46 4.26 13.38 39.23
CA SER A 46 5.43 14.07 38.67
C SER A 46 5.02 14.90 37.46
N PRO A 47 4.78 16.22 37.62
CA PRO A 47 4.29 17.06 36.53
C PRO A 47 5.22 17.08 35.31
N LEU A 48 6.53 16.84 35.51
CA LEU A 48 7.50 16.69 34.41
C LEU A 48 7.24 15.48 33.52
N LEU A 49 6.86 14.33 34.09
CA LEU A 49 6.52 13.12 33.31
C LEU A 49 5.20 13.31 32.55
N GLY A 50 4.22 13.96 33.17
CA GLY A 50 2.96 14.32 32.51
C GLY A 50 3.16 15.29 31.33
N ALA A 51 4.00 16.32 31.52
CA ALA A 51 4.37 17.25 30.45
C ALA A 51 5.13 16.56 29.31
N GLY A 52 6.06 15.64 29.62
CA GLY A 52 6.77 14.86 28.60
C GLY A 52 5.83 13.98 27.77
N LEU A 53 4.92 13.23 28.42
CA LEU A 53 3.99 12.34 27.71
C LEU A 53 2.98 13.12 26.86
N THR A 54 2.46 14.24 27.37
CA THR A 54 1.58 15.12 26.57
C THR A 54 2.29 15.71 25.36
N PHE A 55 3.55 16.13 25.51
CA PHE A 55 4.35 16.64 24.41
C PHE A 55 4.59 15.58 23.33
N ILE A 56 4.93 14.34 23.73
CA ILE A 56 5.11 13.22 22.78
C ILE A 56 3.81 12.96 22.00
N LEU A 57 2.67 12.86 22.70
CA LEU A 57 1.38 12.65 22.04
C LEU A 57 1.01 13.82 21.11
N PHE A 58 1.34 15.05 21.50
CA PHE A 58 1.11 16.23 20.68
C PHE A 58 1.98 16.23 19.41
N VAL A 59 3.26 15.89 19.53
CA VAL A 59 4.19 15.77 18.39
C VAL A 59 3.73 14.65 17.45
N ALA A 60 3.43 13.47 17.98
CA ALA A 60 2.91 12.35 17.18
C ALA A 60 1.61 12.75 16.44
N PHE A 61 0.66 13.37 17.14
CA PHE A 61 -0.57 13.86 16.53
C PHE A 61 -0.31 14.92 15.45
N TRP A 62 0.63 15.85 15.69
CA TRP A 62 1.00 16.87 14.73
C TRP A 62 1.63 16.27 13.47
N GLU A 63 2.53 15.31 13.64
CA GLU A 63 3.17 14.57 12.55
C GLU A 63 2.11 13.81 11.75
N THR A 64 1.29 12.95 12.37
CA THR A 64 0.23 12.21 11.65
C THR A 64 -0.75 13.14 10.91
N ARG A 65 -1.13 14.27 11.53
CA ARG A 65 -2.04 15.23 10.91
C ARG A 65 -1.40 15.98 9.75
N ARG A 66 -0.12 16.33 9.87
CA ARG A 66 0.66 16.87 8.74
C ARG A 66 0.77 15.81 7.66
N ASP A 67 0.91 14.56 8.07
CA ASP A 67 1.23 13.46 7.17
C ASP A 67 0.09 13.15 6.21
N THR A 68 -1.09 12.97 6.81
CA THR A 68 -2.38 12.81 6.14
C THR A 68 -2.73 13.96 5.23
N ARG A 69 -2.53 15.22 5.66
CA ARG A 69 -2.84 16.39 4.82
C ARG A 69 -2.00 16.46 3.55
N LEU A 70 -0.69 16.26 3.66
CA LEU A 70 0.19 16.33 2.49
C LEU A 70 -0.10 15.17 1.52
N ARG A 71 -0.39 13.98 2.06
CA ARG A 71 -0.83 12.83 1.26
C ARG A 71 -2.11 13.16 0.51
N ASP A 72 -3.14 13.62 1.21
CA ASP A 72 -4.44 13.92 0.60
C ASP A 72 -4.34 14.96 -0.51
N GLU A 73 -3.55 16.03 -0.32
CA GLU A 73 -3.34 17.04 -1.37
C GLU A 73 -2.62 16.44 -2.59
N PHE A 74 -1.57 15.64 -2.37
CA PHE A 74 -0.87 14.96 -3.46
C PHE A 74 -1.80 14.04 -4.25
N LEU A 75 -2.59 13.21 -3.56
CA LEU A 75 -3.54 12.28 -4.18
C LEU A 75 -4.62 13.04 -4.97
N LYS A 76 -5.17 14.13 -4.41
CA LYS A 76 -6.15 14.97 -5.10
C LYS A 76 -5.59 15.64 -6.33
N THR A 77 -4.36 16.16 -6.28
CA THR A 77 -3.70 16.73 -7.46
C THR A 77 -3.57 15.68 -8.56
N ARG A 78 -3.12 14.47 -8.24
CA ARG A 78 -2.98 13.38 -9.22
C ARG A 78 -4.32 12.87 -9.74
N ALA A 79 -5.34 12.78 -8.89
CA ALA A 79 -6.67 12.39 -9.31
C ALA A 79 -7.29 13.40 -10.29
N ARG A 80 -7.06 14.70 -10.10
CA ARG A 80 -7.51 15.75 -11.02
C ARG A 80 -6.79 15.74 -12.36
N GLU A 81 -5.52 15.30 -12.37
CA GLU A 81 -4.72 15.16 -13.58
C GLU A 81 -5.03 13.87 -14.36
N ALA A 82 -5.79 12.94 -13.77
CA ALA A 82 -6.01 11.62 -14.33
C ALA A 82 -6.86 11.64 -15.61
N THR A 83 -6.31 11.06 -16.66
CA THR A 83 -6.94 10.85 -17.96
C THR A 83 -6.77 9.41 -18.41
N ALA A 84 -7.63 8.92 -19.30
CA ALA A 84 -7.50 7.58 -19.87
C ALA A 84 -6.18 7.33 -20.62
N GLN A 85 -5.44 8.40 -20.98
CA GLN A 85 -4.13 8.29 -21.63
C GLN A 85 -3.01 7.96 -20.64
N ASP A 86 -3.24 8.09 -19.33
CA ASP A 86 -2.17 7.98 -18.33
C ASP A 86 -1.68 6.56 -18.12
N ILE A 87 -2.53 5.53 -18.25
CA ILE A 87 -2.06 4.13 -18.25
C ILE A 87 -1.14 3.83 -19.43
N CYS A 88 -1.45 4.38 -20.61
CA CYS A 88 -0.63 4.23 -21.79
C CYS A 88 0.70 4.98 -21.66
N ARG A 89 0.68 6.17 -21.04
CA ARG A 89 1.90 6.95 -20.73
C ARG A 89 2.75 6.23 -19.68
N PHE A 90 2.14 5.71 -18.61
CA PHE A 90 2.79 4.91 -17.58
C PHE A 90 3.47 3.68 -18.19
N ALA A 91 2.75 2.93 -19.04
CA ALA A 91 3.30 1.73 -19.69
C ALA A 91 4.48 2.03 -20.64
N ARG A 92 4.65 3.27 -21.12
CA ARG A 92 5.80 3.66 -21.97
C ARG A 92 7.10 3.83 -21.18
N ASN A 93 7.02 3.97 -19.86
CA ASN A 93 8.21 4.08 -19.01
C ASN A 93 8.94 2.73 -18.83
N PHE A 94 8.35 1.64 -19.31
CA PHE A 94 8.89 0.29 -19.19
C PHE A 94 9.22 -0.30 -20.57
N ASP A 95 10.28 -1.10 -20.66
CA ASP A 95 10.54 -1.88 -21.86
C ASP A 95 9.56 -3.06 -21.93
N ARG A 96 8.59 -2.94 -22.83
CA ARG A 96 7.52 -3.93 -23.05
C ARG A 96 8.03 -5.27 -23.58
N ARG A 97 9.30 -5.37 -23.96
CA ARG A 97 9.94 -6.64 -24.38
C ARG A 97 10.49 -7.43 -23.19
N THR A 98 10.79 -6.76 -22.08
CA THR A 98 11.40 -7.37 -20.88
C THR A 98 10.42 -7.43 -19.71
N VAL A 99 9.53 -6.46 -19.60
CA VAL A 99 8.51 -6.39 -18.55
C VAL A 99 7.18 -6.92 -19.07
N ASP A 100 6.60 -7.87 -18.32
CA ASP A 100 5.30 -8.43 -18.64
C ASP A 100 4.21 -7.34 -18.55
N PRO A 101 3.45 -7.07 -19.64
CA PRO A 101 2.39 -6.06 -19.63
C PRO A 101 1.31 -6.28 -18.56
N TRP A 102 1.13 -7.53 -18.10
CA TRP A 102 0.19 -7.85 -17.04
C TRP A 102 0.65 -7.32 -15.68
N VAL A 103 1.97 -7.31 -15.43
CA VAL A 103 2.56 -6.73 -14.21
C VAL A 103 2.35 -5.23 -14.19
N ILE A 104 2.67 -4.56 -15.30
CA ILE A 104 2.48 -3.10 -15.46
C ILE A 104 1.03 -2.74 -15.19
N ARG A 105 0.10 -3.47 -15.80
CA ARG A 105 -1.34 -3.23 -15.65
C ARG A 105 -1.82 -3.50 -14.23
N ALA A 106 -1.37 -4.59 -13.59
CA ALA A 106 -1.79 -4.95 -12.25
C ALA A 106 -1.38 -3.89 -11.24
N VAL A 107 -0.10 -3.47 -11.26
CA VAL A 107 0.41 -2.43 -10.36
C VAL A 107 -0.29 -1.10 -10.60
N TYR A 108 -0.48 -0.70 -11.87
CA TYR A 108 -1.18 0.54 -12.19
C TYR A 108 -2.60 0.55 -11.64
N GLU A 109 -3.37 -0.51 -11.91
CA GLU A 109 -4.77 -0.59 -11.49
C GLU A 109 -4.91 -0.68 -9.96
N GLU A 110 -4.03 -1.43 -9.29
CA GLU A 110 -4.06 -1.55 -7.83
C GLU A 110 -3.81 -0.20 -7.16
N LEU A 111 -2.72 0.49 -7.55
CA LEU A 111 -2.40 1.82 -7.02
C LEU A 111 -3.47 2.86 -7.39
N ALA A 112 -3.97 2.83 -8.62
CA ALA A 112 -4.99 3.78 -9.06
C ALA A 112 -6.28 3.67 -8.24
N ASP A 113 -6.63 2.45 -7.82
CA ASP A 113 -7.86 2.21 -7.07
C ASP A 113 -7.66 2.41 -5.56
N ASP A 114 -6.57 1.93 -4.97
CA ASP A 114 -6.31 2.08 -3.51
C ASP A 114 -6.13 3.54 -3.10
N PHE A 115 -5.56 4.35 -4.00
CA PHE A 115 -5.36 5.77 -3.78
C PHE A 115 -6.44 6.65 -4.43
N SER A 116 -7.55 6.07 -4.88
CA SER A 116 -8.67 6.84 -5.43
C SER A 116 -9.26 7.78 -4.38
N THR A 117 -9.58 8.99 -4.82
CA THR A 117 -10.16 10.04 -3.98
C THR A 117 -11.57 10.37 -4.47
N PRO A 118 -12.41 11.04 -3.66
CA PRO A 118 -13.71 11.54 -4.13
C PRO A 118 -13.60 12.43 -5.39
N GLU A 119 -12.44 13.06 -5.61
CA GLU A 119 -12.14 13.90 -6.75
C GLU A 119 -11.82 13.12 -8.04
N GLY A 120 -11.52 11.83 -7.96
CA GLY A 120 -11.23 10.99 -9.11
C GLY A 120 -10.29 9.82 -8.84
N ARG A 121 -10.06 9.03 -9.90
CA ARG A 121 -9.14 7.89 -9.87
C ARG A 121 -7.69 8.39 -9.86
N PHE A 122 -6.85 7.83 -8.99
CA PHE A 122 -5.45 8.20 -8.93
C PHE A 122 -4.70 7.77 -10.19
N ALA A 123 -3.78 8.62 -10.68
CA ALA A 123 -2.94 8.34 -11.84
C ALA A 123 -1.47 8.15 -11.40
N PRO A 124 -1.04 6.91 -11.10
CA PRO A 124 0.32 6.62 -10.68
C PRO A 124 1.32 6.88 -11.82
N ARG A 125 2.49 7.43 -11.47
CA ARG A 125 3.66 7.55 -12.36
C ARG A 125 4.75 6.59 -11.89
N ALA A 126 5.57 6.14 -12.83
CA ALA A 126 6.67 5.20 -12.55
C ALA A 126 7.68 5.77 -11.54
N GLU A 127 7.91 7.08 -11.58
CA GLU A 127 8.86 7.79 -10.70
C GLU A 127 8.27 8.17 -9.33
N ASP A 128 6.97 7.96 -9.11
CA ASP A 128 6.36 8.31 -7.83
C ASP A 128 6.95 7.41 -6.72
N HIS A 129 7.36 8.03 -5.62
CA HIS A 129 7.94 7.32 -4.50
C HIS A 129 6.84 6.75 -3.59
N LEU A 130 6.86 5.44 -3.35
CA LEU A 130 5.84 4.71 -2.58
C LEU A 130 5.72 5.23 -1.13
N PHE A 131 6.84 5.35 -0.43
CA PHE A 131 6.86 5.76 0.98
C PHE A 131 6.91 7.29 1.17
N ARG A 132 7.57 8.02 0.27
CA ARG A 132 7.73 9.47 0.45
C ARG A 132 6.56 10.28 -0.11
N ASP A 133 6.14 9.94 -1.33
CA ASP A 133 5.14 10.73 -2.07
C ASP A 133 3.74 10.14 -1.84
N LEU A 134 3.57 8.82 -2.01
CA LEU A 134 2.30 8.13 -1.74
C LEU A 134 2.06 7.89 -0.24
N ARG A 135 3.12 7.89 0.57
CA ARG A 135 3.06 7.63 2.02
C ARG A 135 2.31 6.34 2.34
N LEU A 136 2.62 5.32 1.53
CA LEU A 136 2.23 3.94 1.78
C LEU A 136 3.01 3.44 3.01
N ASP A 137 2.35 2.69 3.88
CA ASP A 137 3.05 1.99 4.96
C ASP A 137 3.86 0.82 4.33
N PRO A 138 5.15 0.65 4.66
CA PRO A 138 5.90 -0.54 4.27
C PRO A 138 5.17 -1.85 4.59
N ASP A 139 4.51 -1.93 5.74
CA ASP A 139 3.77 -3.14 6.13
C ASP A 139 2.56 -3.38 5.21
N ASP A 140 1.84 -2.32 4.79
CA ASP A 140 0.73 -2.43 3.84
C ASP A 140 1.21 -2.93 2.47
N LEU A 141 2.40 -2.51 2.03
CA LEU A 141 2.99 -2.98 0.78
C LEU A 141 3.34 -4.47 0.86
N ASP A 142 3.97 -4.91 1.95
CA ASP A 142 4.50 -6.26 2.09
C ASP A 142 3.42 -7.29 2.47
N LEU A 143 2.45 -6.90 3.31
CA LEU A 143 1.44 -7.81 3.86
C LEU A 143 0.16 -7.86 3.03
N ASP A 144 -0.23 -6.77 2.37
CA ASP A 144 -1.52 -6.66 1.69
C ASP A 144 -1.37 -6.46 0.18
N MET A 145 -0.80 -5.32 -0.24
CA MET A 145 -0.79 -4.90 -1.64
C MET A 145 0.09 -5.79 -2.53
N GLY A 146 1.33 -6.06 -2.10
CA GLY A 146 2.29 -6.90 -2.82
C GLY A 146 1.75 -8.33 -3.06
N PRO A 147 1.30 -9.04 -2.01
CA PRO A 147 0.68 -10.36 -2.13
C PRO A 147 -0.57 -10.38 -3.01
N ALA A 148 -1.44 -9.36 -2.91
CA ALA A 148 -2.63 -9.24 -3.74
C ALA A 148 -2.27 -9.11 -5.23
N ILE A 149 -1.31 -8.23 -5.56
CA ILE A 149 -0.83 -8.05 -6.93
C ILE A 149 -0.16 -9.34 -7.43
N ALA A 150 0.79 -9.90 -6.69
CA ALA A 150 1.53 -11.10 -7.05
C ALA A 150 0.61 -12.29 -7.36
N LYS A 151 -0.39 -12.52 -6.51
CA LYS A 151 -1.43 -13.54 -6.73
C LYS A 151 -2.22 -13.29 -8.01
N ARG A 152 -2.56 -12.02 -8.30
CA ARG A 152 -3.32 -11.62 -9.49
C ARG A 152 -2.55 -11.85 -10.80
N ILE A 153 -1.23 -11.67 -10.77
CA ILE A 153 -0.35 -11.88 -11.95
C ILE A 153 0.29 -13.27 -12.01
N GLY A 154 -0.03 -14.16 -11.06
CA GLY A 154 0.53 -15.52 -11.01
C GLY A 154 2.04 -15.52 -10.76
N ARG A 155 2.50 -14.74 -9.79
CA ARG A 155 3.89 -14.74 -9.32
C ARG A 155 3.94 -15.24 -7.87
N SER A 156 4.98 -15.99 -7.52
CA SER A 156 5.27 -16.39 -6.14
C SER A 156 6.11 -15.31 -5.46
N LEU A 157 5.91 -15.13 -4.15
CA LEU A 157 6.73 -14.29 -3.28
C LEU A 157 7.62 -15.13 -2.34
N ASP A 158 7.73 -16.44 -2.59
CA ASP A 158 8.46 -17.36 -1.71
C ASP A 158 9.98 -17.26 -1.89
N LEU A 159 10.45 -16.66 -2.99
CA LEU A 159 11.87 -16.53 -3.36
C LEU A 159 12.26 -15.06 -3.58
N CYS A 160 11.77 -14.16 -2.73
CA CYS A 160 12.11 -12.74 -2.82
C CYS A 160 13.63 -12.47 -2.69
N GLU A 161 14.35 -13.29 -1.93
CA GLU A 161 15.80 -13.16 -1.71
C GLU A 161 16.64 -13.30 -2.98
N GLU A 162 16.12 -14.00 -4.00
CA GLU A 162 16.80 -14.16 -5.28
C GLU A 162 16.56 -12.95 -6.21
N ASN A 163 15.66 -12.04 -5.83
CA ASN A 163 15.27 -10.90 -6.64
C ASN A 163 16.24 -9.73 -6.44
N PRO A 164 16.89 -9.21 -7.51
CA PRO A 164 17.81 -8.07 -7.41
C PRO A 164 17.20 -6.79 -6.81
N PHE A 165 15.87 -6.67 -6.84
CA PHE A 165 15.10 -5.53 -6.35
C PHE A 165 14.60 -5.71 -4.90
N GLU A 166 14.86 -6.85 -4.25
CA GLU A 166 14.50 -7.04 -2.85
C GLU A 166 15.16 -5.98 -1.95
N GLY A 167 14.36 -5.40 -1.05
CA GLY A 167 14.80 -4.33 -0.14
C GLY A 167 15.16 -3.00 -0.81
N LYS A 168 14.95 -2.87 -2.14
CA LYS A 168 15.25 -1.67 -2.92
C LYS A 168 14.02 -1.06 -3.59
N VAL A 169 12.83 -1.53 -3.21
CA VAL A 169 11.56 -1.07 -3.79
C VAL A 169 11.20 0.28 -3.16
N GLU A 170 11.57 1.37 -3.82
CA GLU A 170 11.27 2.74 -3.35
C GLU A 170 10.21 3.43 -4.23
N THR A 171 10.23 3.15 -5.53
CA THR A 171 9.34 3.75 -6.53
C THR A 171 8.34 2.76 -7.10
N VAL A 172 7.29 3.28 -7.75
CA VAL A 172 6.34 2.46 -8.50
C VAL A 172 7.03 1.64 -9.59
N ALA A 173 8.08 2.19 -10.23
CA ALA A 173 8.87 1.45 -11.21
C ALA A 173 9.58 0.24 -10.60
N ASP A 174 10.19 0.42 -9.42
CA ASP A 174 10.88 -0.65 -8.72
C ASP A 174 9.91 -1.75 -8.32
N LEU A 175 8.69 -1.40 -7.90
CA LEU A 175 7.64 -2.38 -7.58
C LEU A 175 7.26 -3.21 -8.82
N VAL A 176 7.10 -2.58 -9.99
CA VAL A 176 6.84 -3.30 -11.25
C VAL A 176 8.00 -4.23 -11.59
N LEU A 177 9.24 -3.76 -11.47
CA LEU A 177 10.43 -4.55 -11.79
C LEU A 177 10.62 -5.72 -10.82
N PHE A 178 10.41 -5.48 -9.53
CA PHE A 178 10.42 -6.50 -8.49
C PHE A 178 9.41 -7.60 -8.81
N LEU A 179 8.13 -7.26 -9.00
CA LEU A 179 7.09 -8.25 -9.30
C LEU A 179 7.32 -8.96 -10.65
N ASN A 180 7.92 -8.30 -11.62
CA ASN A 180 8.27 -8.92 -12.89
C ASN A 180 9.43 -9.93 -12.75
N GLY A 181 10.37 -9.67 -11.83
CA GLY A 181 11.50 -10.54 -11.50
C GLY A 181 11.12 -11.80 -10.71
N GLN A 182 9.95 -11.82 -10.07
CA GLN A 182 9.49 -12.97 -9.30
C GLN A 182 9.20 -14.20 -10.17
N PRO A 183 9.40 -15.43 -9.66
CA PRO A 183 9.08 -16.63 -10.41
C PRO A 183 7.57 -16.74 -10.66
N ARG A 184 7.20 -17.29 -11.82
CA ARG A 184 5.79 -17.61 -12.10
C ARG A 184 5.34 -18.75 -11.20
N THR A 185 4.21 -18.58 -10.51
CA THR A 185 3.56 -19.72 -9.86
C THR A 185 3.17 -20.71 -10.96
N GLY A 186 3.65 -21.95 -10.85
CA GLY A 186 3.16 -23.05 -11.69
C GLY A 186 1.64 -23.17 -11.57
N PRO A 187 0.96 -23.91 -12.47
CA PRO A 187 -0.47 -24.10 -12.35
C PRO A 187 -0.81 -24.56 -10.93
N VAL A 188 -1.67 -23.82 -10.24
CA VAL A 188 -2.23 -24.21 -8.94
C VAL A 188 -2.99 -25.51 -9.18
N GLY A 189 -2.32 -26.63 -8.94
CA GLY A 189 -2.83 -27.94 -9.25
C GLY A 189 -1.70 -28.95 -9.33
N LEU A 190 -1.64 -29.81 -8.30
CA LEU A 190 -0.86 -31.05 -8.19
C LEU A 190 0.48 -30.95 -7.45
N SER A 191 0.39 -30.93 -6.13
CA SER A 191 1.20 -31.78 -5.23
C SER A 191 0.38 -31.93 -3.94
N SER A 192 -0.48 -32.93 -3.75
CA SER A 192 -0.28 -34.38 -3.62
C SER A 192 -0.56 -34.79 -2.17
N ARG A 193 -1.74 -35.41 -1.97
CA ARG A 193 -2.15 -36.40 -0.96
C ARG A 193 -1.77 -36.20 0.51
#